data_AF-A0AAJ4EIX3-F1
#
_entry.id   AF-A0AAJ4EIX3-F1
#
_cell.length_a   1.000
_cell.length_b   1.000
_cell.length_c   1.000
_cell.angle_alpha   90.00
_cell.angle_beta   90.00
_cell.angle_gamma   90.00
#
_symmetry.space_group_name_H-M   'P 1'
#
loop_
_entity.id
_entity.type
_entity.pdbx_description
1 polymer ?
#
loop_
_entity_poly.entity_id
_entity_poly.type
_entity_poly.pdbx_seq_one_letter_code
_entity_poly.pdbx_strand_id
1 'polypeptide(L)' 'MLKVIELFAGIGSQRKALEKIGINHKVIAFCDNDKYAEKSYRAIFNDYDTPNLRWHY' A
#
# COMPACT_ATOMS: atom_id res chain seq x y z
N MET A 1 7.51 0.83 -15.69
CA MET A 1 6.77 1.04 -14.44
C MET A 1 6.72 -0.28 -13.68
N LEU A 2 7.37 -0.33 -12.52
CA LEU A 2 7.37 -1.51 -11.65
C LEU A 2 5.96 -1.72 -11.07
N LYS A 3 5.43 -2.94 -11.13
CA LYS A 3 4.17 -3.29 -10.46
C LYS A 3 4.49 -3.90 -9.11
N VAL A 4 3.88 -3.37 -8.05
CA VAL A 4 4.20 -3.73 -6.66
C VAL A 4 2.95 -4.26 -5.97
N ILE A 5 3.12 -5.36 -5.23
CA ILE A 5 2.18 -5.81 -4.21
C ILE A 5 2.85 -5.60 -2.87
N GLU A 6 2.19 -4.88 -1.97
CA GLU A 6 2.71 -4.53 -0.64
C GLU A 6 2.11 -5.46 0.42
N LEU A 7 2.89 -6.46 0.86
CA LEU A 7 2.48 -7.36 1.94
C LEU A 7 2.85 -6.76 3.29
N PHE A 8 1.95 -6.90 4.27
CA PHE A 8 2.09 -6.29 5.60
C PHE A 8 2.35 -4.78 5.48
N ALA A 9 1.47 -4.11 4.73
CA ALA A 9 1.72 -2.77 4.22
C ALA A 9 1.82 -1.70 5.33
N GLY A 10 1.21 -1.94 6.49
CA GLY A 10 1.07 -0.96 7.55
C GLY A 10 0.48 0.34 7.01
N ILE A 11 1.16 1.45 7.29
CA ILE A 11 0.82 2.77 6.75
C ILE A 11 1.55 3.11 5.44
N GLY A 12 2.25 2.15 4.84
CA GLY A 12 2.89 2.25 3.52
C GLY A 12 4.31 2.83 3.52
N SER A 13 5.17 2.40 4.45
CA SER A 13 6.59 2.78 4.44
C SER A 13 7.31 2.34 3.16
N GLN A 14 6.92 1.20 2.61
CA GLN A 14 7.43 0.60 1.36
C GLN A 14 7.18 1.54 0.17
N ARG A 15 5.92 1.92 -0.08
CA ARG A 15 5.51 2.89 -1.11
C ARG A 15 6.24 4.21 -0.94
N LYS A 16 6.28 4.76 0.28
CA LYS A 16 6.97 6.02 0.55
C LYS A 16 8.47 5.94 0.27
N ALA A 17 9.10 4.80 0.53
CA ALA A 17 10.50 4.59 0.20
C ALA A 17 10.70 4.63 -1.33
N LEU A 18 9.89 3.88 -2.10
CA LEU A 18 9.95 3.85 -3.56
C LEU A 18 9.73 5.24 -4.20
N GLU A 19 8.79 6.02 -3.68
CA GLU A 19 8.57 7.43 -4.08
C GLU A 19 9.83 8.28 -3.81
N LYS A 20 10.42 8.18 -2.61
CA LYS A 20 11.59 8.97 -2.22
C LYS A 20 12.82 8.67 -3.07
N ILE A 21 13.02 7.42 -3.48
CA ILE A 21 14.15 7.03 -4.34
C ILE A 21 13.87 7.19 -5.84
N GLY A 22 12.71 7.76 -6.21
CA GLY A 22 12.39 8.08 -7.60
C GLY A 22 12.10 6.87 -8.49
N ILE A 23 11.72 5.72 -7.91
CA ILE A 23 11.37 4.55 -8.72
C ILE A 23 9.99 4.75 -9.33
N ASN A 24 9.89 4.68 -10.65
CA ASN A 24 8.61 4.69 -11.35
C ASN A 24 7.85 3.37 -11.09
N HIS A 25 6.86 3.40 -10.20
CA HIS A 25 6.10 2.24 -9.74
C HIS A 25 4.60 2.50 -9.65
N LYS A 26 3.82 1.41 -9.64
CA LYS A 26 2.39 1.39 -9.34
C LYS A 26 2.12 0.27 -8.34
N VAL A 27 1.57 0.62 -7.18
CA VAL A 27 1.00 -0.36 -6.26
C VAL A 27 -0.29 -0.87 -6.89
N ILE A 28 -0.37 -2.18 -7.15
CA ILE A 28 -1.53 -2.81 -7.79
C ILE A 28 -2.42 -3.55 -6.78
N ALA A 29 -1.89 -3.83 -5.60
CA ALA A 29 -2.60 -4.32 -4.45
C ALA A 29 -1.73 -4.10 -3.19
N PHE A 30 -2.36 -4.01 -2.03
CA PHE A 30 -1.68 -4.09 -0.74
C PHE A 30 -2.41 -5.07 0.17
N CYS A 31 -1.80 -5.47 1.28
CA CYS A 31 -2.38 -6.38 2.24
C CYS A 31 -2.09 -5.87 3.65
N ASP A 32 -3.14 -5.55 4.39
CA ASP A 32 -3.08 -5.33 5.83
C ASP A 32 -4.41 -5.67 6.50
N ASN A 33 -4.35 -6.32 7.67
CA ASN A 33 -5.52 -6.70 8.45
C ASN A 33 -5.87 -5.66 9.52
N ASP A 34 -4.98 -4.72 9.84
CA ASP A 34 -5.27 -3.62 10.76
C ASP A 34 -6.07 -2.53 10.02
N LYS A 35 -7.34 -2.37 10.42
CA LYS A 35 -8.26 -1.37 9.84
C LYS A 35 -7.78 0.08 10.01
N TYR A 36 -7.02 0.39 11.06
CA TYR A 36 -6.45 1.71 11.30
C TYR A 36 -5.21 1.95 10.45
N ALA A 37 -4.41 0.91 10.22
CA ALA A 37 -3.31 0.95 9.26
C ALA A 37 -3.84 1.19 7.84
N GLU A 38 -4.84 0.41 7.40
CA GLU A 38 -5.49 0.63 6.10
C GLU A 38 -6.05 2.04 5.95
N LYS A 39 -6.81 2.54 6.95
CA LYS A 39 -7.37 3.89 6.90
C LYS A 39 -6.28 4.95 6.74
N SER A 40 -5.16 4.79 7.46
CA SER A 40 -4.02 5.70 7.40
C SER A 40 -3.30 5.60 6.05
N TYR A 41 -3.06 4.38 5.55
CA TYR A 41 -2.46 4.13 4.24
C TYR A 41 -3.24 4.87 3.13
N ARG A 42 -4.56 4.65 3.06
CA ARG A 42 -5.42 5.27 2.04
C ARG A 42 -5.40 6.80 2.12
N ALA A 43 -5.38 7.35 3.32
CA ALA A 43 -5.30 8.80 3.53
C ALA A 43 -3.93 9.38 3.12
N ILE A 44 -2.82 8.71 3.44
CA ILE A 44 -1.45 9.16 3.11
C ILE A 44 -1.25 9.24 1.59
N PHE A 45 -1.77 8.26 0.85
CA PHE A 45 -1.57 8.16 -0.61
C PHE A 45 -2.75 8.65 -1.44
N ASN A 46 -3.82 9.12 -0.80
CA ASN A 46 -5.09 9.47 -1.43
C ASN A 46 -5.57 8.38 -2.42
N ASP A 47 -5.55 7.13 -1.96
CA ASP A 47 -5.74 5.93 -2.79
C ASP A 47 -6.80 4.99 -2.19
N TYR A 48 -8.01 5.10 -2.73
CA TYR A 48 -9.17 4.33 -2.28
C TYR A 48 -9.55 3.19 -3.24
N ASP A 49 -8.94 3.15 -4.42
CA ASP A 49 -9.26 2.18 -5.46
C ASP A 49 -8.32 0.97 -5.43
N THR A 50 -7.11 1.11 -4.89
CA THR A 50 -6.18 -0.02 -4.80
C THR A 50 -6.74 -1.10 -3.86
N PRO A 51 -6.83 -2.37 -4.32
CA PRO A 51 -7.36 -3.45 -3.50
C PRO A 51 -6.53 -3.72 -2.24
N ASN A 52 -7.21 -3.88 -1.11
CA ASN A 52 -6.64 -4.49 0.10
C ASN A 52 -6.94 -6.01 0.07
N LEU A 53 -5.93 -6.83 -0.16
CA LEU A 53 -5.99 -8.28 -0.10
C LEU A 53 -5.98 -8.70 1.37
N ARG A 54 -7.15 -9.01 1.93
CA ARG A 54 -7.27 -9.49 3.31
C ARG A 54 -7.17 -11.00 3.38
N TRP A 55 -6.60 -11.50 4.47
CA TRP A 55 -6.66 -12.92 4.79
C TRP A 55 -7.91 -13.18 5.62
N HIS A 56 -8.72 -14.14 5.20
CA HIS A 56 -9.83 -14.67 5.98
C HIS A 56 -9.33 -15.89 6.77
N TYR A 57 -9.27 -15.76 8.09
CA TYR A 57 -9.24 -16.89 9.02
C TYR A 57 -10.62 -17.04 9.64
#